data_AF-A0A963CD50-F1
#
_entry.id   AF-A0A963CD50-F1
#
_cell.length_a   1.000
_cell.length_b   1.000
_cell.length_c   1.000
_cell.angle_alpha   90.00
_cell.angle_beta   90.00
_cell.angle_gamma   90.00
#
_symmetry.space_group_name_H-M   'P 1'
#
loop_
_entity.id
_entity.type
_entity.pdbx_description
1 polymer ?
#
loop_
_entity_poly.entity_id
_entity_poly.type
_entity_poly.pdbx_seq_one_letter_code
_entity_poly.pdbx_strand_id
1 'polypeptide(L)'
;AGRGTDIRLGGDARARGGLHVLSLQLNPSRRLDRQLAGRCARQGDPGSFEQWLVASLMIEKRLPLIGVCSTLLGVRLRTLATGTARLALACHQIAGERRSSRDRARLLARDEAWDERFAIGNRDS
;
A
#
# COMPACT_ATOMS: atom_id res chain seq x y z
N ALA A 1 11.71 0.18 9.97
CA ALA A 1 11.90 0.43 11.42
C ALA A 1 10.75 -0.18 12.23
N GLY A 2 11.06 -0.84 13.35
CA GLY A 2 10.09 -1.31 14.36
C GLY A 2 9.13 -2.44 13.96
N ARG A 3 9.42 -3.29 12.96
CA ARG A 3 8.51 -4.37 12.55
C ARG A 3 8.30 -5.35 13.72
N GLY A 4 7.06 -5.56 14.14
CA GLY A 4 6.72 -6.49 15.22
C GLY A 4 6.70 -5.89 16.63
N THR A 5 7.20 -4.67 16.81
CA THR A 5 7.12 -3.98 18.11
C THR A 5 5.70 -3.48 18.36
N ASP A 6 5.16 -3.84 19.52
CA ASP A 6 3.87 -3.36 20.00
C ASP A 6 3.99 -1.95 20.57
N ILE A 7 3.03 -1.07 20.23
CA ILE A 7 3.01 0.32 20.69
C ILE A 7 1.98 0.38 21.81
N ARG A 8 2.45 0.22 23.06
CA ARG A 8 1.58 0.32 24.23
C ARG A 8 1.18 1.77 24.47
N LEU A 9 -0.12 2.01 24.68
CA LEU A 9 -0.66 3.33 24.98
C LEU A 9 -0.67 3.57 26.49
N GLY A 10 -0.23 4.76 26.91
CA GLY A 10 -0.48 5.25 28.25
C GLY A 10 -1.97 5.59 28.45
N GLY A 11 -2.42 5.68 29.71
CA GLY A 11 -3.82 5.99 30.05
C GLY A 11 -4.33 7.27 29.41
N ASP A 12 -3.53 8.34 29.45
CA ASP A 12 -3.88 9.63 28.84
C ASP A 12 -4.04 9.56 27.32
N ALA A 13 -3.17 8.80 26.64
CA ALA A 13 -3.24 8.60 25.20
C ALA A 13 -4.51 7.83 24.82
N ARG A 14 -4.85 6.79 25.58
CA ARG A 14 -6.09 6.02 25.40
C ARG A 14 -7.33 6.89 25.58
N ALA A 15 -7.34 7.74 26.62
CA ALA A 15 -8.44 8.68 26.87
C ALA A 15 -8.60 9.72 25.74
N ARG A 16 -7.52 10.07 25.04
CA ARG A 16 -7.51 11.02 23.90
C ARG A 16 -7.80 10.39 22.53
N GLY A 17 -8.26 9.13 22.49
CA GLY A 17 -8.58 8.45 21.23
C GLY A 17 -7.47 7.57 20.67
N GLY A 18 -6.38 7.40 21.42
CA GLY A 18 -5.32 6.43 21.15
C GLY A 18 -4.38 6.80 20.01
N LEU A 19 -3.77 5.78 19.38
CA LEU A 19 -2.78 5.99 18.33
C LEU A 19 -3.44 6.40 17.03
N HIS A 20 -3.05 7.56 16.50
CA HIS A 20 -3.40 8.00 15.16
C HIS A 20 -2.24 7.72 14.20
N VAL A 21 -2.51 7.00 13.11
CA VAL A 21 -1.52 6.66 12.08
C VAL A 21 -1.85 7.42 10.80
N LEU A 22 -0.91 8.26 10.36
CA LEU A 22 -0.97 8.96 9.09
C LEU A 22 -0.09 8.28 8.04
N SER A 23 -0.67 7.98 6.88
CA SER A 23 0.08 7.58 5.68
C SER A 23 0.05 8.69 4.65
N LEU A 24 1.22 9.22 4.29
CA LEU A 24 1.37 10.32 3.32
C LEU A 24 1.73 9.82 1.90
N GLN A 25 1.81 8.51 1.71
CA GLN A 25 2.27 7.89 0.47
C GLN A 25 1.37 6.72 0.07
N LEU A 26 1.30 6.47 -1.24
CA LEU A 26 0.65 5.29 -1.79
C LEU A 26 1.70 4.19 -1.95
N ASN A 27 1.67 3.19 -1.06
CA ASN A 27 2.61 2.08 -1.18
C ASN A 27 2.31 1.23 -2.43
N PRO A 28 3.34 0.63 -3.06
CA PRO A 28 3.16 -0.23 -4.23
C PRO A 28 2.40 -1.51 -3.91
N SER A 29 2.32 -1.90 -2.64
CA SER A 29 1.50 -3.01 -2.18
C SER A 29 0.53 -2.61 -1.08
N ARG A 30 -0.72 -3.04 -1.22
CA ARG A 30 -1.80 -2.86 -0.24
C ARG A 30 -1.50 -3.56 1.09
N ARG A 31 -0.65 -4.59 1.07
CA ARG A 31 -0.23 -5.28 2.29
C ARG A 31 0.54 -4.34 3.22
N LEU A 32 1.36 -3.45 2.68
CA LEU A 32 2.12 -2.48 3.48
C LEU A 32 1.19 -1.44 4.10
N ASP A 33 0.22 -0.93 3.34
CA ASP A 33 -0.79 0.01 3.86
C ASP A 33 -1.61 -0.62 4.99
N ARG A 34 -2.03 -1.89 4.82
CA ARG A 34 -2.72 -2.64 5.88
C ARG A 34 -1.85 -2.88 7.10
N GLN A 35 -0.55 -3.08 6.93
CA GLN A 35 0.38 -3.20 8.06
C GLN A 35 0.51 -1.90 8.83
N LEU A 36 0.56 -0.75 8.14
CA LEU A 36 0.56 0.56 8.79
C LEU A 36 -0.74 0.80 9.55
N ALA A 37 -1.89 0.55 8.92
CA ALA A 37 -3.19 0.67 9.57
C ALA A 37 -3.34 -0.26 10.77
N GLY A 38 -2.78 -1.48 10.69
CA GLY A 38 -2.80 -2.45 11.80
C GLY A 38 -1.90 -2.08 12.99
N ARG A 39 -1.16 -0.97 12.94
CA ARG A 39 -0.36 -0.50 14.08
C ARG A 39 -1.19 0.25 15.13
N CYS A 40 -2.33 0.84 14.75
CA CYS A 40 -3.28 1.43 15.69
C CYS A 40 -4.38 0.44 16.08
N ALA A 41 -5.17 0.81 17.09
CA ALA A 41 -6.36 0.10 17.53
C ALA A 41 -6.15 -1.41 17.83
N ARG A 42 -5.02 -1.75 18.46
CA ARG A 42 -4.71 -3.14 18.82
C ARG A 42 -5.47 -3.53 20.08
N GLN A 43 -5.93 -4.78 20.14
CA GLN A 43 -6.58 -5.36 21.34
C GLN A 43 -7.77 -4.55 21.87
N GLY A 44 -8.50 -3.86 20.99
CA GLY A 44 -9.64 -3.02 21.37
C GLY A 44 -9.27 -1.63 21.90
N ASP A 45 -8.00 -1.23 21.79
CA ASP A 45 -7.63 0.17 22.02
C ASP A 45 -8.30 1.08 20.98
N PRO A 46 -8.65 2.32 21.36
CA PRO A 46 -9.05 3.33 20.40
C PRO A 46 -7.86 3.67 19.49
N GLY A 47 -8.15 4.00 18.25
CA GLY A 47 -7.14 4.38 17.28
C GLY A 47 -7.77 4.77 15.96
N SER A 48 -7.01 5.47 15.14
CA SER A 48 -7.47 5.94 13.85
C SER A 48 -6.37 5.88 12.81
N PHE A 49 -6.76 5.67 11.56
CA PHE A 49 -5.86 5.62 10.43
C PHE A 49 -6.37 6.55 9.34
N GLU A 50 -5.51 7.45 8.87
CA GLU A 50 -5.81 8.34 7.77
C GLU A 50 -4.73 8.28 6.70
N GLN A 51 -5.16 8.30 5.44
CA GLN A 51 -4.28 8.29 4.29
C GLN A 51 -4.47 9.57 3.51
N TRP A 52 -3.40 10.37 3.44
CA TRP A 52 -3.35 11.63 2.74
C TRP A 52 -2.58 11.42 1.45
N LEU A 53 -3.17 11.86 0.35
CA LEU A 53 -2.58 11.75 -0.98
C LEU A 53 -2.65 13.11 -1.65
N VAL A 54 -1.53 13.50 -2.26
CA VAL A 54 -1.48 14.73 -3.06
C VAL A 54 -2.02 14.41 -4.46
N ALA A 55 -2.84 15.31 -5.02
CA ALA A 55 -3.46 15.11 -6.33
C ALA A 55 -2.44 14.91 -7.47
N SER A 56 -1.21 15.45 -7.33
CA SER A 56 -0.12 15.22 -8.29
C SER A 56 0.22 13.74 -8.47
N LEU A 57 0.12 12.92 -7.42
CA LEU A 57 0.27 11.46 -7.51
C LEU A 57 -0.79 10.84 -8.42
N MET A 58 -2.00 11.43 -8.48
CA MET A 58 -3.06 10.88 -9.33
C MET A 58 -2.78 11.07 -10.82
N ILE A 59 -2.15 12.20 -11.15
CA ILE A 59 -1.73 12.54 -12.51
C ILE A 59 -0.60 11.60 -12.96
N GLU A 60 0.40 11.40 -12.09
CA GLU A 60 1.54 10.52 -12.38
C GLU A 60 1.13 9.05 -12.57
N LYS A 61 0.20 8.56 -11.74
CA LYS A 61 -0.26 7.16 -11.78
C LYS A 61 -1.30 6.86 -12.87
N ARG A 62 -1.59 7.82 -13.77
CA ARG A 62 -2.55 7.71 -14.89
C ARG A 62 -3.89 7.08 -14.48
N LEU A 63 -4.45 7.54 -13.36
CA LEU A 63 -5.78 7.09 -12.94
C LEU A 63 -6.84 7.55 -13.96
N PRO A 64 -7.90 6.75 -14.21
CA PRO A 64 -8.89 7.08 -15.23
C PRO A 64 -9.54 8.43 -14.91
N LEU A 65 -9.61 9.28 -15.94
CA LEU A 65 -10.11 10.66 -15.87
C LEU A 65 -11.43 10.77 -15.10
N ILE A 66 -12.30 9.76 -15.20
CA ILE A 66 -13.61 9.69 -14.54
C ILE A 66 -13.50 9.85 -13.00
N GLY A 67 -12.50 9.24 -12.36
CA GLY A 67 -12.29 9.35 -10.91
C GLY A 67 -11.64 10.66 -10.47
N VAL A 68 -10.88 11.30 -11.37
CA VAL A 68 -10.22 12.60 -11.15
C VAL A 68 -11.19 13.76 -11.42
N CYS A 69 -12.02 13.64 -12.45
CA CYS A 69 -13.10 14.57 -12.76
C CYS A 69 -14.17 14.57 -11.66
N SER A 70 -14.54 13.42 -11.07
CA SER A 70 -15.53 13.40 -9.98
C SER A 70 -15.02 14.10 -8.70
N THR A 71 -13.70 14.15 -8.48
CA THR A 71 -13.08 14.87 -7.36
C THR A 71 -12.83 16.35 -7.65
N LEU A 72 -12.52 16.70 -8.91
CA LEU A 72 -12.28 18.09 -9.34
C LEU A 72 -13.57 18.88 -9.62
N LEU A 73 -14.66 18.25 -10.06
CA LEU A 73 -15.89 18.94 -10.50
C LEU A 73 -16.78 19.46 -9.35
N GLY A 74 -16.37 19.33 -8.09
CA GLY A 74 -16.98 20.04 -6.97
C GLY A 74 -18.48 19.81 -6.72
N VAL A 75 -19.07 18.73 -7.24
CA VAL A 75 -20.50 18.46 -7.05
C VAL A 75 -20.74 17.94 -5.64
N ARG A 76 -21.84 18.38 -5.03
CA ARG A 76 -22.41 18.13 -3.67
C ARG A 76 -22.30 16.72 -3.04
N LEU A 77 -21.66 15.73 -3.67
CA LEU A 77 -21.45 14.38 -3.14
C LEU A 77 -19.97 14.11 -2.84
N ARG A 78 -19.41 14.85 -1.88
CA ARG A 78 -18.06 14.60 -1.30
C ARG A 78 -17.81 13.13 -0.94
N THR A 79 -18.85 12.41 -0.50
CA THR A 79 -18.79 10.99 -0.12
C THR A 79 -18.66 10.04 -1.31
N LEU A 80 -19.31 10.31 -2.44
CA LEU A 80 -19.15 9.47 -3.64
C LEU A 80 -17.82 9.73 -4.36
N ALA A 81 -17.37 10.99 -4.37
CA ALA A 81 -16.07 11.36 -4.93
C ALA A 81 -14.92 10.64 -4.19
N THR A 82 -14.99 10.56 -2.86
CA THR A 82 -13.98 9.86 -2.05
C THR A 82 -14.03 8.33 -2.21
N GLY A 83 -15.24 7.73 -2.30
CA GLY A 83 -15.38 6.29 -2.53
C GLY A 83 -14.82 5.84 -3.89
N THR A 84 -15.15 6.56 -4.95
CA THR A 84 -14.67 6.26 -6.31
C THR A 84 -13.15 6.45 -6.44
N ALA A 85 -12.59 7.50 -5.84
CA ALA A 85 -11.14 7.72 -5.78
C ALA A 85 -10.41 6.57 -5.06
N ARG A 86 -10.93 6.11 -3.92
CA ARG A 86 -10.35 4.98 -3.17
C ARG A 86 -10.39 3.68 -3.98
N LEU A 87 -11.48 3.41 -4.68
CA LEU A 87 -11.60 2.24 -5.54
C LEU A 87 -10.59 2.31 -6.71
N ALA A 88 -10.47 3.46 -7.35
CA ALA A 88 -9.52 3.65 -8.45
C ALA A 88 -8.06 3.43 -7.99
N LEU A 89 -7.69 3.97 -6.82
CA LEU A 89 -6.38 3.74 -6.21
C LEU A 89 -6.15 2.26 -5.87
N ALA A 90 -7.15 1.59 -5.30
CA ALA A 90 -7.07 0.16 -5.01
C ALA A 90 -6.87 -0.67 -6.29
N CYS A 91 -7.59 -0.35 -7.37
CA CYS A 91 -7.44 -0.98 -8.68
C CYS A 91 -6.03 -0.75 -9.25
N HIS A 92 -5.51 0.47 -9.15
CA HIS A 92 -4.15 0.78 -9.57
C HIS A 92 -3.11 -0.05 -8.80
N GLN A 93 -3.24 -0.16 -7.48
CA GLN A 93 -2.36 -0.99 -6.66
C GLN A 93 -2.48 -2.49 -7.01
N ILE A 94 -3.68 -3.02 -7.26
CA ILE A 94 -3.87 -4.41 -7.72
C ILE A 94 -3.12 -4.65 -9.04
N ALA A 95 -3.25 -3.73 -9.99
CA ALA A 95 -2.60 -3.85 -11.29
C ALA A 95 -1.07 -3.77 -11.17
N GLY A 96 -0.57 -2.87 -10.32
CA GLY A 96 0.85 -2.75 -9.98
C GLY A 96 1.41 -4.02 -9.33
N GLU A 97 0.70 -4.58 -8.36
CA GLU A 97 1.05 -5.83 -7.68
C GLU A 97 1.14 -7.00 -8.68
N ARG A 98 0.17 -7.12 -9.60
CA ARG A 98 0.17 -8.15 -10.65
C ARG A 98 1.39 -8.04 -11.57
N ARG A 99 1.77 -6.83 -11.96
CA ARG A 99 2.95 -6.59 -12.78
C ARG A 99 4.22 -7.00 -12.03
N SER A 100 4.35 -6.52 -10.79
CA SER A 100 5.48 -6.84 -9.91
C SER A 100 5.60 -8.35 -9.64
N SER A 101 4.49 -9.08 -9.52
CA SER A 101 4.52 -10.55 -9.40
C SER A 101 5.05 -11.25 -10.64
N ARG A 102 4.70 -10.76 -11.84
CA ARG A 102 5.22 -11.31 -13.11
C ARG A 102 6.71 -11.06 -13.26
N ASP A 103 7.16 -9.86 -12.91
CA ASP A 103 8.58 -9.52 -12.98
C ASP A 103 9.40 -10.36 -12.00
N ARG A 104 8.89 -10.59 -10.78
CA ARG A 104 9.51 -11.53 -9.83
C ARG A 104 9.60 -12.95 -10.39
N ALA A 105 8.53 -13.47 -11.00
CA ALA A 105 8.54 -14.81 -11.59
C ALA A 105 9.58 -14.94 -12.72
N ARG A 106 9.74 -13.90 -13.53
CA ARG A 106 10.77 -13.85 -14.59
C ARG A 106 12.19 -13.82 -14.03
N LEU A 107 12.40 -13.07 -12.94
CA LEU A 107 13.70 -13.02 -12.28
C LEU A 107 14.09 -14.38 -11.69
N LEU A 108 13.15 -15.06 -11.03
CA LEU A 108 13.36 -16.40 -10.46
C LEU A 108 13.69 -17.43 -11.56
N ALA A 109 12.93 -17.45 -12.67
CA ALA A 109 13.23 -18.35 -13.78
C ALA A 109 14.61 -18.10 -14.41
N ARG A 110 15.07 -16.84 -14.42
CA ARG A 110 16.42 -16.50 -14.86
C ARG A 110 17.47 -16.99 -13.88
N ASP A 111 17.23 -16.82 -12.58
CA ASP A 111 18.10 -17.28 -11.48
C ASP A 111 18.30 -18.80 -11.53
N GLU A 112 17.21 -19.55 -11.66
CA GLU A 112 17.23 -21.02 -11.82
C GLU A 112 18.08 -21.44 -13.04
N ALA A 113 17.94 -20.75 -14.17
CA ALA A 113 18.74 -21.02 -15.36
C ALA A 113 20.23 -20.63 -15.22
N TRP A 114 20.58 -19.72 -14.30
CA TRP A 114 21.98 -19.45 -13.95
C TRP A 114 22.53 -20.55 -13.05
N ASP A 115 21.78 -20.94 -12.02
CA ASP A 115 22.18 -21.99 -11.08
C ASP A 115 22.41 -23.35 -11.77
N GLU A 116 21.55 -23.73 -12.72
CA GLU A 116 21.75 -24.95 -13.52
C GLU A 116 23.07 -24.92 -14.30
N ARG A 117 23.43 -23.77 -14.89
CA ARG A 117 24.68 -23.62 -15.65
C ARG A 117 25.91 -23.70 -14.75
N PHE A 118 25.85 -23.10 -13.55
CA PHE A 118 26.94 -23.21 -12.57
C PHE A 118 27.05 -24.63 -11.99
N ALA A 119 25.92 -25.32 -11.79
CA ALA A 119 25.91 -26.69 -11.28
C ALA A 119 26.52 -27.70 -12.27
N ILE A 120 26.34 -27.50 -13.58
CA ILE A 120 26.98 -28.32 -14.62
C ILE A 120 28.49 -28.04 -14.66
N GLY A 121 28.90 -26.77 -14.66
CA GLY A 121 30.32 -26.40 -14.73
C GLY A 121 31.17 -26.88 -13.55
N ASN A 122 30.58 -27.12 -12.38
CA ASN A 122 31.27 -27.62 -11.18
C ASN A 122 31.28 -29.16 -11.06
N ARG A 123 30.57 -29.89 -11.94
CA ARG A 123 30.64 -31.37 -12.03
C ARG A 123 31.74 -31.85 -12.98
N ASP A 124 32.19 -30.98 -13.89
CA ASP A 124 33.16 -31.30 -14.94
C ASP A 124 34.61 -30.87 -14.58
N SER A 125 34.84 -30.39 -13.35
CA SER A 125 36.15 -30.05 -12.76
C SER A 125 36.47 -30.95 -11.57
#